data_AF-A0A4Q2XC71-F1
#
_entry.id   AF-A0A4Q2XC71-F1
#
_cell.length_a   1.000
_cell.length_b   1.000
_cell.length_c   1.000
_cell.angle_alpha   90.00
_cell.angle_beta   90.00
_cell.angle_gamma   90.00
#
_symmetry.space_group_name_H-M   'P 1'
#
loop_
_entity.id
_entity.type
_entity.pdbx_description
1 polymer ?
#
loop_
_entity_poly.entity_id
_entity_poly.type
_entity_poly.pdbx_seq_one_letter_code
_entity_poly.pdbx_strand_id
1 'polypeptide(L)'
;MRLQGGAAKATDGPGLGGIDWQGIAVLINESLVSGSSFKMQEARGRVHDAIYERMTKEELLAVLRDISKMDFPQQTINELENLVCHPLTLRFPEYALNELSDRLTGSEEFAVPNYLLTAFEGWIAKDPAAAIAWMDKQVAAGKFEGRGLEGLDKMGGIFEGRVIASLLTTDPSAAARRLEAVAPEYRGLVFFGELRPEHHAAFADLVRKFLNEKDALKAIENQIFAVDSSPAEVTAFIEAIQATPEERALCVRTAARNLVVHKLLNRLTPDFTGVREWAEATLPGSAAGATGHLLGDGLVLHELGIAEASRLALEYAEAGDGDAVLVPFLESEVVQGYNETARNLAKKISDPVVRKRILIALH
;
A
#
# COMPACT_ATOMS: atom_id res chain seq x y z
N MET A 1 -32.55 -27.07 -13.11
CA MET A 1 -33.14 -26.86 -11.77
C MET A 1 -33.14 -25.35 -11.53
N ARG A 2 -34.28 -24.69 -11.75
CA ARG A 2 -34.41 -23.23 -11.60
C ARG A 2 -34.53 -22.92 -10.11
N LEU A 3 -33.57 -22.20 -9.55
CA LEU A 3 -33.69 -21.63 -8.21
C LEU A 3 -34.73 -20.50 -8.32
N GLN A 4 -35.93 -20.75 -7.80
CA GLN A 4 -36.94 -19.72 -7.55
C GLN A 4 -36.42 -18.86 -6.39
N GLY A 5 -35.88 -17.69 -6.70
CA GLY A 5 -35.66 -16.64 -5.71
C GLY A 5 -37.01 -16.13 -5.23
N GLY A 6 -37.30 -16.34 -3.94
CA GLY A 6 -38.42 -15.69 -3.29
C GLY A 6 -38.18 -14.19 -3.29
N ALA A 7 -39.02 -13.45 -4.01
CA ALA A 7 -39.02 -11.99 -3.96
C ALA A 7 -39.44 -11.57 -2.54
N ALA A 8 -38.50 -11.01 -1.77
CA ALA A 8 -38.81 -10.31 -0.54
C ALA A 8 -39.81 -9.17 -0.86
N LYS A 9 -40.92 -9.12 -0.12
CA LYS A 9 -41.92 -8.05 -0.26
C LYS A 9 -41.25 -6.70 0.03
N ALA A 10 -41.22 -5.82 -0.96
CA ALA A 10 -40.89 -4.41 -0.78
C ALA A 10 -41.85 -3.81 0.26
N THR A 11 -41.31 -3.18 1.29
CA THR A 11 -42.09 -2.41 2.28
C THR A 11 -42.50 -1.08 1.65
N ASP A 12 -43.78 -0.71 1.71
CA ASP A 12 -44.43 0.38 0.97
C ASP A 12 -44.07 1.82 1.41
N GLY A 13 -42.81 2.10 1.77
CA GLY A 13 -42.34 3.45 2.07
C GLY A 13 -40.83 3.59 1.92
N PRO A 14 -40.32 4.80 1.60
CA PRO A 14 -38.88 5.02 1.58
C PRO A 14 -38.33 4.78 2.98
N GLY A 15 -37.29 3.95 3.09
CA GLY A 15 -36.60 3.68 4.34
C GLY A 15 -35.85 4.90 4.89
N LEU A 16 -35.03 4.70 5.93
CA LEU A 16 -34.22 5.76 6.54
C LEU A 16 -33.49 6.61 5.49
N GLY A 17 -33.51 7.94 5.66
CA GLY A 17 -32.94 8.89 4.71
C GLY A 17 -33.78 9.12 3.45
N GLY A 18 -35.02 8.58 3.39
CA GLY A 18 -35.85 8.66 2.19
C GLY A 18 -35.42 7.68 1.09
N ILE A 19 -34.66 6.63 1.44
CA ILE A 19 -34.04 5.69 0.49
C ILE A 19 -34.71 4.32 0.58
N ASP A 20 -35.07 3.76 -0.58
CA ASP A 20 -35.46 2.35 -0.69
C ASP A 20 -34.22 1.44 -0.71
N TRP A 21 -33.71 1.12 0.48
CA TRP A 21 -32.50 0.31 0.64
C TRP A 21 -32.64 -1.12 0.08
N GLN A 22 -33.85 -1.68 0.10
CA GLN A 22 -34.15 -2.97 -0.51
C GLN A 22 -34.01 -2.90 -2.04
N GLY A 23 -34.55 -1.86 -2.65
CA GLY A 23 -34.37 -1.57 -4.07
C GLY A 23 -32.90 -1.37 -4.45
N ILE A 24 -32.12 -0.66 -3.61
CA ILE A 24 -30.67 -0.50 -3.82
C ILE A 24 -29.95 -1.85 -3.74
N ALA A 25 -30.30 -2.70 -2.77
CA ALA A 25 -29.74 -4.04 -2.62
C ALA A 25 -29.97 -4.91 -3.86
N VAL A 26 -31.19 -4.85 -4.44
CA VAL A 26 -31.51 -5.55 -5.69
C VAL A 26 -30.63 -5.06 -6.85
N LEU A 27 -30.47 -3.75 -7.03
CA LEU A 27 -29.63 -3.18 -8.10
C LEU A 27 -28.17 -3.63 -7.98
N ILE A 28 -27.63 -3.63 -6.75
CA ILE A 28 -26.26 -4.09 -6.48
C ILE A 28 -26.14 -5.59 -6.77
N ASN A 29 -27.05 -6.42 -6.27
CA ASN A 29 -27.01 -7.86 -6.50
C ASN A 29 -27.07 -8.20 -8.01
N GLU A 30 -27.94 -7.51 -8.75
CA GLU A 30 -28.03 -7.68 -10.20
C GLU A 30 -26.75 -7.22 -10.92
N SER A 31 -26.11 -6.15 -10.45
CA SER A 31 -24.81 -5.71 -10.95
C SER A 31 -23.74 -6.79 -10.75
N LEU A 32 -23.65 -7.35 -9.54
CA LEU A 32 -22.68 -8.39 -9.20
C LEU A 32 -22.89 -9.68 -10.01
N VAL A 33 -24.13 -10.11 -10.19
CA VAL A 33 -24.46 -11.33 -10.96
C VAL A 33 -24.23 -11.14 -12.46
N SER A 34 -24.52 -9.96 -13.00
CA SER A 34 -24.40 -9.70 -14.44
C SER A 34 -23.02 -9.18 -14.86
N GLY A 35 -22.19 -8.73 -13.93
CA GLY A 35 -20.96 -8.00 -14.19
C GLY A 35 -21.17 -6.59 -14.76
N SER A 36 -22.42 -6.09 -14.80
CA SER A 36 -22.75 -4.77 -15.37
C SER A 36 -22.51 -3.64 -14.37
N SER A 37 -21.61 -2.71 -14.68
CA SER A 37 -21.31 -1.54 -13.84
C SER A 37 -22.43 -0.49 -13.82
N PHE A 38 -23.34 -0.48 -14.81
CA PHE A 38 -24.41 0.52 -14.91
C PHE A 38 -25.35 0.49 -13.70
N LYS A 39 -25.78 -0.69 -13.27
CA LYS A 39 -26.68 -0.84 -12.11
C LYS A 39 -26.01 -0.42 -10.79
N MET A 40 -24.71 -0.67 -10.66
CA MET A 40 -23.91 -0.18 -9.52
C MET A 40 -23.81 1.35 -9.52
N GLN A 41 -23.61 1.98 -10.69
CA GLN A 41 -23.61 3.44 -10.81
C GLN A 41 -24.98 4.03 -10.49
N GLU A 42 -26.06 3.40 -10.95
CA GLU A 42 -27.42 3.81 -10.63
C GLU A 42 -27.71 3.71 -9.12
N ALA A 43 -27.35 2.59 -8.48
CA ALA A 43 -27.45 2.42 -7.04
C ALA A 43 -26.72 3.54 -6.28
N ARG A 44 -25.47 3.83 -6.66
CA ARG A 44 -24.66 4.92 -6.09
C ARG A 44 -25.31 6.29 -6.27
N GLY A 45 -25.80 6.59 -7.46
CA GLY A 45 -26.45 7.87 -7.77
C GLY A 45 -27.73 8.10 -6.94
N ARG A 46 -28.52 7.04 -6.71
CA ARG A 46 -29.77 7.13 -5.94
C ARG A 46 -29.56 7.44 -4.45
N VAL A 47 -28.40 7.08 -3.91
CA VAL A 47 -28.11 7.26 -2.48
C VAL A 47 -27.19 8.44 -2.18
N HIS A 48 -26.47 8.95 -3.18
CA HIS A 48 -25.40 9.94 -3.03
C HIS A 48 -25.84 11.15 -2.19
N ASP A 49 -26.84 11.92 -2.64
CA ASP A 49 -27.23 13.17 -1.97
C ASP A 49 -27.84 12.92 -0.59
N ALA A 50 -28.54 11.79 -0.42
CA ALA A 50 -29.04 11.42 0.90
C ALA A 50 -27.89 11.16 1.86
N ILE A 51 -26.96 10.27 1.51
CA ILE A 51 -25.90 9.82 2.40
C ILE A 51 -24.84 10.90 2.65
N TYR A 52 -24.47 11.68 1.64
CA TYR A 52 -23.36 12.65 1.75
C TYR A 52 -23.82 14.02 2.26
N GLU A 53 -25.08 14.41 2.05
CA GLU A 53 -25.52 15.78 2.35
C GLU A 53 -26.59 15.84 3.44
N ARG A 54 -27.55 14.90 3.44
CA ARG A 54 -28.78 15.03 4.24
C ARG A 54 -28.78 14.19 5.51
N MET A 55 -28.34 12.94 5.43
CA MET A 55 -28.42 12.01 6.56
C MET A 55 -27.46 12.42 7.68
N THR A 56 -27.93 12.26 8.91
CA THR A 56 -27.17 12.44 10.15
C THR A 56 -26.31 11.20 10.44
N LYS A 57 -25.34 11.34 11.35
CA LYS A 57 -24.48 10.23 11.80
C LYS A 57 -25.28 9.09 12.45
N GLU A 58 -26.34 9.43 13.19
CA GLU A 58 -27.25 8.46 13.81
C GLU A 58 -28.07 7.69 12.77
N GLU A 59 -28.57 8.39 11.74
CA GLU A 59 -29.32 7.76 10.64
C GLU A 59 -28.44 6.82 9.81
N LEU A 60 -27.20 7.23 9.49
CA LEU A 60 -26.23 6.38 8.78
C LEU A 60 -25.91 5.10 9.56
N LEU A 61 -25.71 5.22 10.88
CA LEU A 61 -25.47 4.05 11.73
C LEU A 61 -26.71 3.14 11.84
N ALA A 62 -27.91 3.72 11.94
CA ALA A 62 -29.15 2.97 11.95
C ALA A 62 -29.33 2.19 10.63
N VAL A 63 -29.02 2.81 9.49
CA VAL A 63 -28.99 2.12 8.19
C VAL A 63 -28.02 0.94 8.19
N LEU A 64 -26.80 1.08 8.72
CA LEU A 64 -25.85 -0.05 8.80
C LEU A 64 -26.44 -1.22 9.60
N ARG A 65 -27.13 -0.93 10.71
CA ARG A 65 -27.81 -1.95 11.52
C ARG A 65 -28.95 -2.62 10.76
N ASP A 66 -29.66 -1.89 9.92
CA ASP A 66 -30.74 -2.44 9.10
C ASP A 66 -30.21 -3.26 7.93
N ILE A 67 -29.16 -2.80 7.25
CA ILE A 67 -28.45 -3.53 6.18
C ILE A 67 -27.98 -4.89 6.69
N SER A 68 -27.39 -4.95 7.89
CA SER A 68 -26.89 -6.22 8.47
C SER A 68 -27.96 -7.29 8.69
N LYS A 69 -29.24 -6.92 8.67
CA LYS A 69 -30.39 -7.82 8.86
C LYS A 69 -31.10 -8.17 7.55
N MET A 70 -30.65 -7.61 6.42
CA MET A 70 -31.30 -7.86 5.14
C MET A 70 -30.96 -9.27 4.62
N ASP A 71 -31.94 -9.91 3.98
CA ASP A 71 -31.80 -11.25 3.41
C ASP A 71 -31.27 -11.17 1.97
N PHE A 72 -29.98 -10.84 1.83
CA PHE A 72 -29.24 -10.83 0.56
C PHE A 72 -27.92 -11.60 0.68
N PRO A 73 -27.31 -12.01 -0.46
CA PRO A 73 -25.97 -12.56 -0.44
C PRO A 73 -24.98 -11.62 0.26
N GLN A 74 -24.05 -12.19 1.04
CA GLN A 74 -23.10 -11.42 1.85
C GLN A 74 -22.32 -10.38 1.04
N GLN A 75 -21.97 -10.67 -0.21
CA GLN A 75 -21.28 -9.71 -1.08
C GLN A 75 -22.13 -8.46 -1.36
N THR A 76 -23.44 -8.61 -1.54
CA THR A 76 -24.37 -7.49 -1.71
C THR A 76 -24.48 -6.67 -0.42
N ILE A 77 -24.51 -7.35 0.74
CA ILE A 77 -24.49 -6.69 2.05
C ILE A 77 -23.21 -5.88 2.23
N ASN A 78 -22.04 -6.46 1.90
CA ASN A 78 -20.75 -5.77 2.00
C ASN A 78 -20.72 -4.50 1.12
N GLU A 79 -21.23 -4.56 -0.11
CA GLU A 79 -21.30 -3.39 -0.99
C GLU A 79 -22.25 -2.30 -0.46
N LEU A 80 -23.41 -2.68 0.10
CA LEU A 80 -24.33 -1.74 0.75
C LEU A 80 -23.69 -1.08 1.96
N GLU A 81 -23.03 -1.86 2.82
CA GLU A 81 -22.31 -1.33 3.96
C GLU A 81 -21.19 -0.38 3.52
N ASN A 82 -20.49 -0.67 2.41
CA ASN A 82 -19.47 0.21 1.85
C ASN A 82 -20.02 1.57 1.41
N LEU A 83 -21.23 1.61 0.83
CA LEU A 83 -21.88 2.86 0.43
C LEU A 83 -22.16 3.78 1.63
N VAL A 84 -22.31 3.22 2.83
CA VAL A 84 -22.68 3.96 4.04
C VAL A 84 -21.47 4.23 4.93
N CYS A 85 -20.59 3.24 5.12
CA CYS A 85 -19.41 3.35 5.98
C CYS A 85 -18.42 4.43 5.51
N HIS A 86 -18.19 4.54 4.20
CA HIS A 86 -17.27 5.53 3.65
C HIS A 86 -17.70 6.99 3.96
N PRO A 87 -18.93 7.43 3.63
CA PRO A 87 -19.40 8.76 4.01
C PRO A 87 -19.51 8.97 5.53
N LEU A 88 -19.87 7.94 6.31
CA LEU A 88 -19.91 8.04 7.78
C LEU A 88 -18.51 8.37 8.35
N THR A 89 -17.47 7.68 7.86
CA THR A 89 -16.08 7.89 8.27
C THR A 89 -15.52 9.23 7.79
N LEU A 90 -15.87 9.67 6.58
CA LEU A 90 -15.46 10.98 6.07
C LEU A 90 -16.12 12.16 6.80
N ARG A 91 -17.44 12.09 7.05
CA ARG A 91 -18.20 13.22 7.61
C ARG A 91 -18.15 13.27 9.13
N PHE A 92 -18.06 12.09 9.77
CA PHE A 92 -18.16 11.96 11.22
C PHE A 92 -17.08 11.00 11.77
N PRO A 93 -15.78 11.29 11.55
CA PRO A 93 -14.69 10.35 11.81
C PRO A 93 -14.66 9.84 13.26
N GLU A 94 -14.77 10.74 14.24
CA GLU A 94 -14.75 10.39 15.67
C GLU A 94 -15.92 9.47 16.05
N TYR A 95 -17.10 9.74 15.49
CA TYR A 95 -18.30 8.95 15.76
C TYR A 95 -18.19 7.57 15.11
N ALA A 96 -17.75 7.52 13.85
CA ALA A 96 -17.52 6.27 13.12
C ALA A 96 -16.52 5.37 13.85
N LEU A 97 -15.40 5.93 14.31
CA LEU A 97 -14.37 5.20 15.05
C LEU A 97 -14.87 4.60 16.36
N ASN A 98 -15.73 5.31 17.09
CA ASN A 98 -16.31 4.78 18.32
C ASN A 98 -17.32 3.66 18.04
N GLU A 99 -18.26 3.90 17.13
CA GLU A 99 -19.39 3.00 16.87
C GLU A 99 -19.02 1.76 16.04
N LEU A 100 -17.95 1.84 15.25
CA LEU A 100 -17.48 0.76 14.38
C LEU A 100 -16.16 0.15 14.84
N SER A 101 -15.71 0.43 16.07
CA SER A 101 -14.46 -0.10 16.64
C SER A 101 -14.40 -1.63 16.64
N ASP A 102 -15.55 -2.31 16.82
CA ASP A 102 -15.66 -3.78 16.73
C ASP A 102 -15.33 -4.33 15.34
N ARG A 103 -15.37 -3.48 14.31
CA ARG A 103 -15.05 -3.83 12.92
C ARG A 103 -13.59 -3.56 12.57
N LEU A 104 -12.75 -3.11 13.51
CA LEU A 104 -11.31 -2.89 13.28
C LEU A 104 -10.56 -4.21 13.03
N THR A 105 -11.07 -5.32 13.54
CA THR A 105 -10.43 -6.64 13.43
C THR A 105 -11.36 -7.67 12.80
N GLY A 106 -10.82 -8.58 11.99
CA GLY A 106 -11.51 -9.83 11.67
C GLY A 106 -12.19 -9.98 10.31
N SER A 107 -11.84 -9.20 9.29
CA SER A 107 -12.21 -9.56 7.90
C SER A 107 -11.06 -9.29 6.95
N GLU A 108 -10.51 -10.33 6.34
CA GLU A 108 -9.45 -10.24 5.32
C GLU A 108 -9.89 -9.49 4.04
N GLU A 109 -11.19 -9.18 3.93
CA GLU A 109 -11.83 -8.47 2.81
C GLU A 109 -12.09 -6.99 3.20
N PHE A 110 -11.01 -6.19 3.23
CA PHE A 110 -10.91 -4.91 3.93
C PHE A 110 -11.42 -3.67 3.16
N ALA A 111 -12.69 -3.28 3.36
CA ALA A 111 -13.13 -1.92 3.05
C ALA A 111 -13.34 -1.08 4.32
N VAL A 112 -14.07 -1.60 5.31
CA VAL A 112 -14.40 -0.87 6.54
C VAL A 112 -13.17 -0.51 7.39
N PRO A 113 -12.21 -1.41 7.67
CA PRO A 113 -11.03 -1.03 8.44
C PRO A 113 -10.17 0.04 7.73
N ASN A 114 -10.14 0.05 6.40
CA ASN A 114 -9.47 1.08 5.63
C ASN A 114 -10.19 2.44 5.77
N TYR A 115 -11.53 2.45 5.73
CA TYR A 115 -12.29 3.67 5.98
C TYR A 115 -12.09 4.20 7.41
N LEU A 116 -12.00 3.31 8.40
CA LEU A 116 -11.71 3.70 9.78
C LEU A 116 -10.29 4.25 9.93
N LEU A 117 -9.31 3.68 9.24
CA LEU A 117 -7.97 4.26 9.18
C LEU A 117 -8.00 5.66 8.58
N THR A 118 -8.69 5.89 7.46
CA THR A 118 -8.83 7.23 6.87
C THR A 118 -9.54 8.21 7.81
N ALA A 119 -10.59 7.77 8.52
CA ALA A 119 -11.22 8.59 9.57
C ALA A 119 -10.22 8.96 10.67
N PHE A 120 -9.38 8.02 11.09
CA PHE A 120 -8.37 8.24 12.11
C PHE A 120 -7.29 9.22 11.62
N GLU A 121 -6.82 9.08 10.39
CA GLU A 121 -5.87 10.02 9.76
C GLU A 121 -6.46 11.44 9.70
N GLY A 122 -7.73 11.58 9.31
CA GLY A 122 -8.42 12.87 9.33
C GLY A 122 -8.58 13.45 10.75
N TRP A 123 -8.86 12.59 11.74
CA TRP A 123 -9.01 13.03 13.12
C TRP A 123 -7.67 13.43 13.74
N ILE A 124 -6.62 12.63 13.57
CA ILE A 124 -5.31 12.90 14.15
C ILE A 124 -4.67 14.16 13.55
N ALA A 125 -4.96 14.47 12.27
CA ALA A 125 -4.52 15.73 11.67
C ALA A 125 -5.22 16.97 12.29
N LYS A 126 -6.45 16.81 12.81
CA LYS A 126 -7.26 17.90 13.38
C LYS A 126 -7.06 18.06 14.89
N ASP A 127 -7.08 16.96 15.62
CA ASP A 127 -6.91 16.89 17.08
C ASP A 127 -6.07 15.65 17.45
N PRO A 128 -4.73 15.77 17.36
CA PRO A 128 -3.84 14.66 17.65
C PRO A 128 -4.05 14.10 19.05
N ALA A 129 -4.27 14.97 20.05
CA ALA A 129 -4.39 14.54 21.44
C ALA A 129 -5.63 13.67 21.67
N ALA A 130 -6.79 14.05 21.13
CA ALA A 130 -8.01 13.27 21.26
C ALA A 130 -7.94 11.94 20.49
N ALA A 131 -7.40 11.95 19.26
CA ALA A 131 -7.23 10.74 18.47
C ALA A 131 -6.27 9.74 19.14
N ILE A 132 -5.14 10.24 19.67
CA ILE A 132 -4.17 9.44 20.44
C ILE A 132 -4.84 8.82 21.67
N ALA A 133 -5.55 9.62 22.46
CA ALA A 133 -6.24 9.11 23.66
C ALA A 133 -7.31 8.06 23.30
N TRP A 134 -8.01 8.24 22.18
CA TRP A 134 -8.93 7.22 21.67
C TRP A 134 -8.20 5.93 21.31
N MET A 135 -7.07 6.02 20.61
CA MET A 135 -6.30 4.84 20.23
C MET A 135 -5.78 4.10 21.46
N ASP A 136 -5.23 4.81 22.44
CA ASP A 136 -4.72 4.22 23.68
C ASP A 136 -5.84 3.47 24.44
N LYS A 137 -7.08 4.00 24.41
CA LYS A 137 -8.27 3.33 24.94
C LYS A 137 -8.60 2.03 24.19
N GLN A 138 -8.47 2.01 22.86
CA GLN A 138 -8.71 0.79 22.07
C GLN A 138 -7.64 -0.27 22.32
N VAL A 139 -6.38 0.13 22.46
CA VAL A 139 -5.27 -0.76 22.85
C VAL A 139 -5.54 -1.36 24.23
N ALA A 140 -5.90 -0.54 25.22
CA ALA A 140 -6.25 -1.02 26.57
C ALA A 140 -7.48 -1.95 26.59
N ALA A 141 -8.36 -1.84 25.60
CA ALA A 141 -9.50 -2.73 25.40
C ALA A 141 -9.18 -4.00 24.60
N GLY A 142 -7.92 -4.22 24.21
CA GLY A 142 -7.47 -5.39 23.46
C GLY A 142 -7.94 -5.40 22.00
N LYS A 143 -8.37 -4.26 21.45
CA LYS A 143 -8.92 -4.19 20.07
C LYS A 143 -7.87 -4.35 18.97
N PHE A 144 -6.60 -4.20 19.28
CA PHE A 144 -5.47 -4.35 18.36
C PHE A 144 -4.57 -5.55 18.70
N GLU A 145 -5.00 -6.37 19.68
CA GLU A 145 -4.30 -7.62 20.01
C GLU A 145 -4.65 -8.66 18.95
N GLY A 146 -3.63 -9.19 18.27
CA GLY A 146 -3.81 -10.28 17.32
C GLY A 146 -4.42 -11.50 18.00
N ARG A 147 -5.40 -12.16 17.35
CA ARG A 147 -5.97 -13.43 17.86
C ARG A 147 -4.97 -14.61 17.83
N GLY A 148 -3.72 -14.37 17.40
CA GLY A 148 -2.61 -15.32 17.35
C GLY A 148 -1.48 -14.98 18.33
N LEU A 149 -0.38 -15.73 18.29
CA LEU A 149 0.79 -15.57 19.18
C LEU A 149 1.63 -14.29 18.91
N GLU A 150 1.16 -13.40 18.04
CA GLU A 150 1.94 -12.30 17.46
C GLU A 150 1.66 -10.93 18.10
N GLY A 151 0.87 -10.83 19.18
CA GLY A 151 0.78 -9.66 20.06
C GLY A 151 0.17 -8.37 19.45
N LEU A 152 0.69 -7.89 18.32
CA LEU A 152 0.22 -6.74 17.55
C LEU A 152 -0.37 -7.23 16.21
N ASP A 153 -1.64 -6.93 15.95
CA ASP A 153 -2.20 -7.19 14.64
C ASP A 153 -1.76 -6.15 13.59
N LYS A 154 -1.91 -6.50 12.31
CA LYS A 154 -1.50 -5.65 11.18
C LYS A 154 -2.12 -4.25 11.27
N MET A 155 -3.38 -4.14 11.71
CA MET A 155 -4.07 -2.85 11.81
C MET A 155 -3.51 -2.01 12.95
N GLY A 156 -3.19 -2.63 14.10
CA GLY A 156 -2.51 -2.00 15.21
C GLY A 156 -1.19 -1.38 14.78
N GLY A 157 -0.36 -2.11 14.03
CA GLY A 157 0.89 -1.58 13.47
C GLY A 157 0.70 -0.37 12.55
N ILE A 158 -0.39 -0.33 11.77
CA ILE A 158 -0.70 0.80 10.88
C ILE A 158 -1.17 2.03 11.68
N PHE A 159 -2.12 1.85 12.61
CA PHE A 159 -2.61 2.94 13.47
C PHE A 159 -1.46 3.52 14.31
N GLU A 160 -0.60 2.66 14.85
CA GLU A 160 0.54 3.06 15.67
C GLU A 160 1.53 3.89 14.87
N GLY A 161 1.81 3.46 13.63
CA GLY A 161 2.65 4.21 12.71
C GLY A 161 2.09 5.59 12.38
N ARG A 162 0.76 5.76 12.28
CA ARG A 162 0.13 7.09 12.09
C ARG A 162 0.29 8.01 13.27
N VAL A 163 0.13 7.48 14.49
CA VAL A 163 0.39 8.30 15.68
C VAL A 163 1.83 8.73 15.72
N ILE A 164 2.77 7.80 15.56
CA ILE A 164 4.20 8.11 15.61
C ILE A 164 4.54 9.15 14.53
N ALA A 165 4.04 8.98 13.30
CA ALA A 165 4.23 9.92 12.21
C ALA A 165 3.69 11.34 12.53
N SER A 166 2.55 11.46 13.21
CA SER A 166 2.01 12.77 13.62
C SER A 166 2.85 13.47 14.71
N LEU A 167 3.56 12.67 15.52
CA LEU A 167 4.37 13.16 16.64
C LEU A 167 5.78 13.57 16.21
N LEU A 168 6.28 13.08 15.06
CA LEU A 168 7.66 13.27 14.62
C LEU A 168 8.15 14.73 14.60
N THR A 169 7.28 15.70 14.33
CA THR A 169 7.65 17.13 14.34
C THR A 169 7.23 17.88 15.60
N THR A 170 6.17 17.44 16.26
CA THR A 170 5.57 18.16 17.39
C THR A 170 6.13 17.71 18.73
N ASP A 171 6.37 16.41 18.89
CA ASP A 171 7.03 15.81 20.05
C ASP A 171 7.82 14.55 19.62
N PRO A 172 9.03 14.72 19.06
CA PRO A 172 9.88 13.60 18.65
C PRO A 172 10.20 12.64 19.80
N SER A 173 10.20 13.14 21.04
CA SER A 173 10.43 12.30 22.22
C SER A 173 9.23 11.40 22.52
N ALA A 174 8.00 11.89 22.32
CA ALA A 174 6.80 11.05 22.40
C ALA A 174 6.76 10.00 21.27
N ALA A 175 7.11 10.39 20.04
CA ALA A 175 7.25 9.46 18.92
C ALA A 175 8.20 8.30 19.27
N ALA A 176 9.38 8.63 19.82
CA ALA A 176 10.37 7.67 20.28
C ALA A 176 9.86 6.74 21.40
N ARG A 177 9.29 7.32 22.47
CA ARG A 177 8.73 6.53 23.58
C ARG A 177 7.64 5.57 23.10
N ARG A 178 6.84 6.01 22.13
CA ARG A 178 5.73 5.24 21.60
C ARG A 178 6.20 4.06 20.77
N LEU A 179 7.16 4.26 19.87
CA LEU A 179 7.80 3.15 19.15
C LEU A 179 8.55 2.20 20.10
N GLU A 180 9.19 2.72 21.14
CA GLU A 180 9.88 1.91 22.15
C GLU A 180 8.92 1.01 22.96
N ALA A 181 7.70 1.47 23.20
CA ALA A 181 6.66 0.71 23.90
C ALA A 181 6.14 -0.48 23.08
N VAL A 182 6.29 -0.45 21.75
CA VAL A 182 6.04 -1.63 20.91
C VAL A 182 7.14 -2.66 21.16
N ALA A 183 6.75 -3.92 21.43
CA ALA A 183 7.70 -4.99 21.70
C ALA A 183 8.70 -5.14 20.53
N PRO A 184 10.01 -5.36 20.79
CA PRO A 184 11.05 -5.32 19.76
C PRO A 184 10.75 -6.16 18.52
N GLU A 185 10.18 -7.35 18.70
CA GLU A 185 9.79 -8.29 17.63
C GLU A 185 8.68 -7.78 16.71
N TYR A 186 7.90 -6.79 17.15
CA TYR A 186 6.78 -6.21 16.38
C TYR A 186 7.05 -4.81 15.85
N ARG A 187 8.18 -4.18 16.19
CA ARG A 187 8.51 -2.83 15.71
C ARG A 187 8.62 -2.76 14.19
N GLY A 188 9.08 -3.83 13.53
CA GLY A 188 9.11 -3.93 12.07
C GLY A 188 7.73 -4.01 11.39
N LEU A 189 6.66 -4.22 12.17
CA LEU A 189 5.27 -4.21 11.67
C LEU A 189 4.64 -2.81 11.71
N VAL A 190 5.30 -1.84 12.36
CA VAL A 190 4.81 -0.45 12.42
C VAL A 190 4.92 0.18 11.03
N PHE A 191 3.79 0.64 10.49
CA PHE A 191 3.72 1.23 9.15
C PHE A 191 3.40 2.72 9.22
N PHE A 192 4.41 3.54 8.93
CA PHE A 192 4.37 5.00 9.10
C PHE A 192 3.53 5.74 8.05
N GLY A 193 3.18 5.07 6.93
CA GLY A 193 2.43 5.70 5.83
C GLY A 193 3.27 6.69 5.04
N GLU A 194 2.60 7.58 4.33
CA GLU A 194 3.22 8.71 3.63
C GLU A 194 3.63 9.78 4.64
N LEU A 195 4.92 10.06 4.69
CA LEU A 195 5.47 11.12 5.54
C LEU A 195 5.64 12.42 4.77
N ARG A 196 5.21 13.52 5.39
CA ARG A 196 5.47 14.86 4.88
C ARG A 196 6.99 15.14 4.85
N PRO A 197 7.49 15.95 3.90
CA PRO A 197 8.92 16.25 3.78
C PRO A 197 9.59 16.71 5.08
N GLU A 198 8.91 17.55 5.86
CA GLU A 198 9.42 18.04 7.15
C GLU A 198 9.63 16.93 8.21
N HIS A 199 9.10 15.72 8.00
CA HIS A 199 9.22 14.59 8.93
C HIS A 199 10.38 13.65 8.59
N HIS A 200 10.96 13.72 7.38
CA HIS A 200 11.86 12.69 6.85
C HIS A 200 13.12 12.48 7.70
N ALA A 201 13.79 13.55 8.11
CA ALA A 201 14.99 13.46 8.94
C ALA A 201 14.71 12.81 10.31
N ALA A 202 13.66 13.29 11.00
CA ALA A 202 13.27 12.76 12.31
C ALA A 202 12.81 11.30 12.22
N PHE A 203 12.14 10.93 11.13
CA PHE A 203 11.78 9.55 10.83
C PHE A 203 13.01 8.65 10.68
N ALA A 204 13.99 9.06 9.89
CA ALA A 204 15.20 8.28 9.65
C ALA A 204 15.97 8.01 10.95
N ASP A 205 16.13 9.05 11.79
CA ASP A 205 16.77 8.93 13.10
C ASP A 205 16.00 7.98 14.02
N LEU A 206 14.67 8.07 14.02
CA LEU A 206 13.80 7.20 14.80
C LEU A 206 13.98 5.73 14.39
N VAL A 207 13.89 5.43 13.08
CA VAL A 207 13.91 4.03 12.63
C VAL A 207 15.28 3.39 12.83
N ARG A 208 16.37 4.14 12.58
CA ARG A 208 17.74 3.66 12.83
C ARG A 208 18.00 3.37 14.31
N LYS A 209 17.37 4.12 15.21
CA LYS A 209 17.58 3.97 16.66
C LYS A 209 16.81 2.81 17.26
N PHE A 210 15.58 2.54 16.79
CA PHE A 210 14.66 1.64 17.49
C PHE A 210 14.34 0.33 16.76
N LEU A 211 14.64 0.25 15.46
CA LEU A 211 14.49 -0.97 14.67
C LEU A 211 15.86 -1.64 14.47
N ASN A 212 15.83 -2.93 14.16
CA ASN A 212 17.02 -3.61 13.64
C ASN A 212 17.34 -3.09 12.22
N GLU A 213 18.56 -3.33 11.76
CA GLU A 213 19.07 -2.85 10.47
C GLU A 213 18.15 -3.20 9.29
N LYS A 214 17.67 -4.44 9.24
CA LYS A 214 16.80 -4.93 8.17
C LYS A 214 15.46 -4.19 8.14
N ASP A 215 14.84 -4.01 9.30
CA ASP A 215 13.53 -3.34 9.37
C ASP A 215 13.65 -1.83 9.20
N ALA A 216 14.76 -1.21 9.64
CA ALA A 216 15.05 0.19 9.37
C ALA A 216 15.21 0.45 7.86
N LEU A 217 16.01 -0.39 7.17
CA LEU A 217 16.15 -0.32 5.71
C LEU A 217 14.80 -0.46 5.00
N LYS A 218 13.98 -1.44 5.41
CA LYS A 218 12.64 -1.64 4.86
C LYS A 218 11.71 -0.45 5.12
N ALA A 219 11.76 0.14 6.31
CA ALA A 219 10.96 1.32 6.64
C ALA A 219 11.33 2.52 5.77
N ILE A 220 12.63 2.73 5.51
CA ILE A 220 13.14 3.78 4.62
C ILE A 220 12.76 3.50 3.17
N GLU A 221 12.92 2.26 2.70
CA GLU A 221 12.49 1.86 1.36
C GLU A 221 10.99 2.10 1.15
N ASN A 222 10.16 1.80 2.15
CA ASN A 222 8.71 1.99 2.06
C ASN A 222 8.33 3.45 1.78
N GLN A 223 9.12 4.42 2.25
CA GLN A 223 8.87 5.82 1.94
C GLN A 223 9.08 6.16 0.47
N ILE A 224 9.93 5.43 -0.26
CA ILE A 224 10.14 5.63 -1.71
C ILE A 224 8.89 5.33 -2.53
N PHE A 225 7.98 4.48 -2.04
CA PHE A 225 6.68 4.27 -2.69
C PHE A 225 5.69 5.41 -2.44
N ALA A 226 5.92 6.22 -1.42
CA ALA A 226 5.08 7.34 -1.04
C ALA A 226 5.60 8.68 -1.57
N VAL A 227 6.91 8.79 -1.81
CA VAL A 227 7.50 9.93 -2.52
C VAL A 227 7.01 9.92 -3.96
N ASP A 228 6.62 11.09 -4.47
CA ASP A 228 6.24 11.26 -5.87
C ASP A 228 7.29 10.62 -6.78
N SER A 229 6.85 9.93 -7.83
CA SER A 229 7.71 9.24 -8.79
C SER A 229 8.45 10.23 -9.71
N SER A 230 9.16 11.19 -9.13
CA SER A 230 10.04 12.12 -9.81
C SER A 230 11.47 11.98 -9.27
N PRO A 231 12.49 12.04 -10.14
CA PRO A 231 13.89 12.00 -9.71
C PRO A 231 14.27 13.06 -8.67
N ALA A 232 13.69 14.26 -8.78
CA ALA A 232 14.00 15.38 -7.89
C ALA A 232 13.49 15.13 -6.45
N GLU A 233 12.25 14.68 -6.30
CA GLU A 233 11.65 14.40 -4.98
C GLU A 233 12.36 13.23 -4.28
N VAL A 234 12.73 12.19 -5.02
CA VAL A 234 13.53 11.09 -4.46
C VAL A 234 14.90 11.57 -4.00
N THR A 235 15.56 12.43 -4.78
CA THR A 235 16.86 13.01 -4.40
C THR A 235 16.73 13.84 -3.13
N ALA A 236 15.70 14.70 -3.05
CA ALA A 236 15.41 15.50 -1.86
C ALA A 236 15.14 14.63 -0.63
N PHE A 237 14.39 13.53 -0.76
CA PHE A 237 14.19 12.55 0.32
C PHE A 237 15.51 11.95 0.80
N ILE A 238 16.33 11.41 -0.13
CA ILE A 238 17.63 10.79 0.18
C ILE A 238 18.56 11.76 0.93
N GLU A 239 18.57 13.03 0.52
CA GLU A 239 19.34 14.09 1.16
C GLU A 239 18.77 14.45 2.54
N ALA A 240 17.45 14.60 2.67
CA ALA A 240 16.78 14.96 3.91
C ALA A 240 17.01 13.92 5.02
N ILE A 241 17.01 12.62 4.67
CA ILE A 241 17.28 11.55 5.63
C ILE A 241 18.77 11.35 5.91
N GLN A 242 19.65 12.07 5.21
CA GLN A 242 21.10 11.84 5.21
C GLN A 242 21.42 10.35 5.01
N ALA A 243 20.90 9.79 3.92
CA ALA A 243 20.96 8.35 3.69
C ALA A 243 22.40 7.82 3.77
N THR A 244 22.58 6.74 4.53
CA THR A 244 23.80 5.92 4.51
C THR A 244 24.04 5.36 3.09
N PRO A 245 25.27 4.90 2.76
CA PRO A 245 25.54 4.30 1.46
C PRO A 245 24.57 3.16 1.10
N GLU A 246 24.24 2.32 2.08
CA GLU A 246 23.34 1.19 1.93
C GLU A 246 21.88 1.63 1.69
N GLU A 247 21.37 2.57 2.50
CA GLU A 247 20.04 3.16 2.32
C GLU A 247 19.94 3.88 0.97
N ARG A 248 20.97 4.64 0.59
CA ARG A 248 21.00 5.36 -0.69
C ARG A 248 20.94 4.40 -1.87
N ALA A 249 21.72 3.31 -1.85
CA ALA A 249 21.69 2.30 -2.90
C ALA A 249 20.31 1.62 -3.00
N LEU A 250 19.69 1.32 -1.85
CA LEU A 250 18.33 0.80 -1.78
C LEU A 250 17.31 1.77 -2.38
N CYS A 251 17.33 3.03 -1.94
CA CYS A 251 16.41 4.07 -2.42
C CYS A 251 16.56 4.32 -3.93
N VAL A 252 17.79 4.42 -4.46
CA VAL A 252 18.03 4.62 -5.89
C VAL A 252 17.46 3.46 -6.71
N ARG A 253 17.71 2.21 -6.28
CA ARG A 253 17.17 1.03 -6.96
C ARG A 253 15.64 1.00 -6.96
N THR A 254 15.02 1.24 -5.81
CA THR A 254 13.56 1.18 -5.66
C THR A 254 12.88 2.32 -6.41
N ALA A 255 13.46 3.52 -6.41
CA ALA A 255 12.95 4.65 -7.18
C ALA A 255 13.10 4.45 -8.70
N ALA A 256 14.26 3.95 -9.17
CA ALA A 256 14.47 3.62 -10.59
C ALA A 256 13.39 2.64 -11.09
N ARG A 257 13.08 1.62 -10.28
CA ARG A 257 11.95 0.71 -10.50
C ARG A 257 10.62 1.46 -10.62
N ASN A 258 10.26 2.28 -9.63
CA ASN A 258 8.97 2.98 -9.61
C ASN A 258 8.80 3.92 -10.81
N LEU A 259 9.86 4.65 -11.19
CA LEU A 259 9.88 5.54 -12.35
C LEU A 259 9.53 4.83 -13.66
N VAL A 260 10.03 3.61 -13.86
CA VAL A 260 9.76 2.81 -15.07
C VAL A 260 8.42 2.09 -14.99
N VAL A 261 8.12 1.43 -13.87
CA VAL A 261 6.86 0.70 -13.67
C VAL A 261 5.66 1.63 -13.88
N HIS A 262 5.70 2.84 -13.33
CA HIS A 262 4.62 3.81 -13.50
C HIS A 262 4.36 4.12 -14.99
N LYS A 263 5.42 4.29 -15.80
CA LYS A 263 5.26 4.52 -17.25
C LYS A 263 4.67 3.30 -17.96
N LEU A 264 5.19 2.10 -17.66
CA LEU A 264 4.74 0.86 -18.28
C LEU A 264 3.25 0.58 -18.01
N LEU A 265 2.82 0.69 -16.74
CA LEU A 265 1.42 0.49 -16.37
C LEU A 265 0.46 1.49 -17.03
N ASN A 266 0.96 2.69 -17.35
CA ASN A 266 0.21 3.72 -18.09
C ASN A 266 0.39 3.64 -19.61
N ARG A 267 1.02 2.57 -20.14
CA ARG A 267 1.31 2.37 -21.56
C ARG A 267 2.13 3.52 -22.18
N LEU A 268 3.00 4.11 -21.39
CA LEU A 268 3.96 5.13 -21.80
C LEU A 268 5.32 4.48 -22.00
N THR A 269 6.11 5.02 -22.93
CA THR A 269 7.49 4.58 -23.13
C THR A 269 8.35 5.01 -21.93
N PRO A 270 9.00 4.08 -21.22
CA PRO A 270 9.92 4.41 -20.14
C PRO A 270 11.21 5.02 -20.68
N ASP A 271 11.77 5.97 -19.93
CA ASP A 271 13.06 6.60 -20.23
C ASP A 271 14.19 5.94 -19.42
N PHE A 272 14.68 4.80 -19.90
CA PHE A 272 15.76 4.07 -19.24
C PHE A 272 17.06 4.87 -19.14
N THR A 273 17.36 5.67 -20.17
CA THR A 273 18.57 6.50 -20.20
C THR A 273 18.49 7.60 -19.15
N GLY A 274 17.37 8.33 -19.09
CA GLY A 274 17.17 9.36 -18.05
C GLY A 274 17.20 8.79 -16.63
N VAL A 275 16.61 7.60 -16.41
CA VAL A 275 16.70 6.91 -15.11
C VAL A 275 18.13 6.52 -14.77
N ARG A 276 18.92 6.04 -15.75
CA ARG A 276 20.35 5.74 -15.55
C ARG A 276 21.18 6.97 -15.22
N GLU A 277 21.01 8.05 -15.96
CA GLU A 277 21.72 9.32 -15.74
C GLU A 277 21.43 9.87 -14.35
N TRP A 278 20.15 9.81 -13.92
CA TRP A 278 19.77 10.20 -12.57
C TRP A 278 20.37 9.30 -11.49
N ALA A 279 20.36 7.98 -11.68
CA ALA A 279 20.95 7.03 -10.72
C ALA A 279 22.46 7.30 -10.55
N GLU A 280 23.18 7.54 -11.65
CA GLU A 280 24.61 7.89 -11.62
C GLU A 280 24.86 9.22 -10.89
N ALA A 281 24.04 10.23 -11.14
CA ALA A 281 24.17 11.53 -10.47
C ALA A 281 23.89 11.43 -8.95
N THR A 282 22.95 10.57 -8.56
CA THR A 282 22.51 10.42 -7.16
C THR A 282 23.44 9.52 -6.34
N LEU A 283 23.96 8.47 -6.98
CA LEU A 283 24.91 7.52 -6.43
C LEU A 283 25.90 7.11 -7.54
N PRO A 284 27.07 7.77 -7.64
CA PRO A 284 28.07 7.44 -8.66
C PRO A 284 28.47 5.97 -8.65
N GLY A 285 28.54 5.36 -9.84
CA GLY A 285 28.80 3.94 -10.04
C GLY A 285 27.58 3.03 -9.90
N SER A 286 26.38 3.56 -9.63
CA SER A 286 25.18 2.74 -9.43
C SER A 286 24.39 2.46 -10.70
N ALA A 287 24.57 3.23 -11.78
CA ALA A 287 23.70 3.17 -12.95
C ALA A 287 23.61 1.76 -13.56
N ALA A 288 24.75 1.08 -13.72
CA ALA A 288 24.82 -0.27 -14.26
C ALA A 288 24.03 -1.28 -13.41
N GLY A 289 24.30 -1.29 -12.10
CA GLY A 289 23.64 -2.22 -11.18
C GLY A 289 22.14 -1.96 -11.02
N ALA A 290 21.75 -0.68 -10.94
CA ALA A 290 20.35 -0.28 -10.90
C ALA A 290 19.61 -0.70 -12.18
N THR A 291 20.25 -0.56 -13.35
CA THR A 291 19.69 -1.01 -14.64
C THR A 291 19.48 -2.51 -14.67
N GLY A 292 20.48 -3.29 -14.26
CA GLY A 292 20.40 -4.75 -14.23
C GLY A 292 19.24 -5.23 -13.34
N HIS A 293 19.15 -4.71 -12.11
CA HIS A 293 18.04 -5.01 -11.20
C HIS A 293 16.69 -4.58 -11.75
N LEU A 294 16.59 -3.39 -12.33
CA LEU A 294 15.37 -2.85 -12.92
C LEU A 294 14.84 -3.75 -14.04
N LEU A 295 15.70 -4.16 -14.97
CA LEU A 295 15.31 -5.02 -16.09
C LEU A 295 14.96 -6.44 -15.63
N GLY A 296 15.52 -6.89 -14.50
CA GLY A 296 15.22 -8.17 -13.87
C GLY A 296 13.98 -8.15 -12.97
N ASP A 297 13.40 -6.99 -12.68
CA ASP A 297 12.20 -6.88 -11.83
C ASP A 297 11.02 -7.60 -12.47
N GLY A 298 10.27 -8.38 -11.69
CA GLY A 298 9.20 -9.22 -12.22
C GLY A 298 8.08 -8.45 -12.92
N LEU A 299 7.74 -7.25 -12.45
CA LEU A 299 6.70 -6.44 -13.07
C LEU A 299 7.21 -5.78 -14.35
N VAL A 300 8.43 -5.25 -14.34
CA VAL A 300 9.08 -4.70 -15.54
C VAL A 300 9.23 -5.79 -16.61
N LEU A 301 9.66 -6.98 -16.21
CA LEU A 301 9.82 -8.13 -17.09
C LEU A 301 8.48 -8.62 -17.66
N HIS A 302 7.42 -8.60 -16.86
CA HIS A 302 6.07 -8.95 -17.31
C HIS A 302 5.58 -7.98 -18.40
N GLU A 303 5.76 -6.67 -18.20
CA GLU A 303 5.28 -5.65 -19.13
C GLU A 303 6.14 -5.52 -20.41
N LEU A 304 7.48 -5.65 -20.30
CA LEU A 304 8.38 -5.59 -21.45
C LEU A 304 8.51 -6.92 -22.20
N GLY A 305 8.40 -8.04 -21.47
CA GLY A 305 8.78 -9.36 -21.93
C GLY A 305 10.29 -9.65 -21.81
N ILE A 306 10.63 -10.92 -21.54
CA ILE A 306 12.01 -11.38 -21.35
C ILE A 306 12.93 -11.08 -22.54
N ALA A 307 12.41 -11.14 -23.78
CA ALA A 307 13.20 -10.90 -24.97
C ALA A 307 13.71 -9.45 -25.02
N GLU A 308 12.83 -8.49 -24.75
CA GLU A 308 13.18 -7.07 -24.77
C GLU A 308 14.04 -6.68 -23.58
N ALA A 309 13.71 -7.16 -22.37
CA ALA A 309 14.55 -6.92 -21.19
C ALA A 309 15.97 -7.49 -21.37
N SER A 310 16.10 -8.68 -21.95
CA SER A 310 17.40 -9.29 -22.26
C SER A 310 18.18 -8.52 -23.32
N ARG A 311 17.48 -8.00 -24.35
CA ARG A 311 18.08 -7.17 -25.39
C ARG A 311 18.64 -5.88 -24.79
N LEU A 312 17.87 -5.18 -23.95
CA LEU A 312 18.30 -3.96 -23.26
C LEU A 312 19.46 -4.22 -22.29
N ALA A 313 19.39 -5.30 -21.48
CA ALA A 313 20.46 -5.65 -20.56
C ALA A 313 21.79 -5.89 -21.30
N LEU A 314 21.71 -6.55 -22.46
CA LEU A 314 22.88 -6.78 -23.30
C LEU A 314 23.39 -5.49 -23.95
N GLU A 315 22.49 -4.64 -24.46
CA GLU A 315 22.84 -3.35 -25.06
C GLU A 315 23.64 -2.49 -24.08
N TYR A 316 23.16 -2.34 -22.84
CA TYR A 316 23.87 -1.59 -21.81
C TYR A 316 25.19 -2.25 -21.37
N ALA A 317 25.22 -3.59 -21.29
CA ALA A 317 26.45 -4.31 -21.00
C ALA A 317 27.53 -4.08 -22.08
N GLU A 318 27.14 -4.12 -23.36
CA GLU A 318 28.03 -3.90 -24.51
C GLU A 318 28.43 -2.43 -24.67
N ALA A 319 27.62 -1.50 -24.16
CA ALA A 319 27.93 -0.06 -24.14
C ALA A 319 28.99 0.36 -23.10
N GLY A 320 29.48 -0.57 -22.27
CA GLY A 320 30.63 -0.34 -21.38
C GLY A 320 30.44 -0.80 -19.94
N ASP A 321 29.24 -1.20 -19.53
CA ASP A 321 29.00 -1.63 -18.14
C ASP A 321 29.30 -3.10 -17.88
N GLY A 322 29.32 -3.92 -18.94
CA GLY A 322 29.60 -5.35 -18.90
C GLY A 322 28.86 -6.10 -17.78
N ASP A 323 29.65 -6.74 -16.92
CA ASP A 323 29.16 -7.59 -15.84
C ASP A 323 28.33 -6.83 -14.79
N ALA A 324 28.52 -5.51 -14.66
CA ALA A 324 27.79 -4.69 -13.69
C ALA A 324 26.29 -4.54 -14.04
N VAL A 325 25.88 -4.77 -15.30
CA VAL A 325 24.47 -4.88 -15.71
C VAL A 325 24.02 -6.34 -15.72
N LEU A 326 24.83 -7.23 -16.33
CA LEU A 326 24.41 -8.62 -16.54
C LEU A 326 24.24 -9.41 -15.24
N VAL A 327 25.10 -9.18 -14.25
CA VAL A 327 25.06 -9.93 -12.99
C VAL A 327 23.79 -9.63 -12.21
N PRO A 328 23.43 -8.35 -11.91
CA PRO A 328 22.19 -8.05 -11.20
C PRO A 328 20.92 -8.45 -11.95
N PHE A 329 20.94 -8.40 -13.30
CA PHE A 329 19.85 -8.90 -14.13
C PHE A 329 19.63 -10.41 -13.96
N LEU A 330 20.72 -11.19 -13.97
CA LEU A 330 20.68 -12.65 -13.86
C LEU A 330 20.50 -13.17 -12.43
N GLU A 331 20.72 -12.34 -11.41
CA GLU A 331 20.41 -12.66 -10.01
C GLU A 331 18.89 -12.63 -9.72
N SER A 332 18.07 -12.08 -10.61
CA SER A 332 16.61 -12.13 -10.49
C SER A 332 16.07 -13.56 -10.62
N GLU A 333 15.33 -14.03 -9.61
CA GLU A 333 14.62 -15.33 -9.65
C GLU A 333 13.68 -15.44 -10.85
N VAL A 334 13.05 -14.32 -11.26
CA VAL A 334 12.12 -14.31 -12.39
C VAL A 334 12.89 -14.56 -13.70
N VAL A 335 14.04 -13.92 -13.88
CA VAL A 335 14.92 -14.14 -15.04
C VAL A 335 15.48 -15.56 -15.05
N GLN A 336 15.83 -16.11 -13.89
CA GLN A 336 16.30 -17.49 -13.75
C GLN A 336 15.25 -18.52 -14.22
N GLY A 337 13.95 -18.20 -14.11
CA GLY A 337 12.87 -18.99 -14.68
C GLY A 337 12.95 -19.17 -16.22
N TYR A 338 13.67 -18.29 -16.93
CA TYR A 338 13.92 -18.36 -18.38
C TYR A 338 15.28 -19.00 -18.68
N ASN A 339 15.43 -20.26 -18.26
CA ASN A 339 16.69 -21.02 -18.24
C ASN A 339 17.58 -20.87 -19.48
N GLU A 340 17.04 -20.98 -20.69
CA GLU A 340 17.84 -20.91 -21.92
C GLU A 340 18.42 -19.50 -22.15
N THR A 341 17.57 -18.48 -22.07
CA THR A 341 17.96 -17.07 -22.22
C THR A 341 18.96 -16.68 -21.14
N ALA A 342 18.68 -17.01 -19.88
CA ALA A 342 19.55 -16.69 -18.75
C ALA A 342 20.93 -17.36 -18.88
N ARG A 343 20.99 -18.64 -19.28
CA ARG A 343 22.26 -19.35 -19.52
C ARG A 343 23.05 -18.75 -20.68
N ASN A 344 22.39 -18.31 -21.75
CA ASN A 344 23.06 -17.69 -22.89
C ASN A 344 23.65 -16.32 -22.53
N LEU A 345 22.94 -15.52 -21.74
CA LEU A 345 23.45 -14.25 -21.23
C LEU A 345 24.58 -14.47 -20.19
N ALA A 346 24.46 -15.45 -19.31
CA ALA A 346 25.50 -15.76 -18.33
C ALA A 346 26.85 -16.10 -18.97
N LYS A 347 26.87 -16.69 -20.18
CA LYS A 347 28.11 -16.95 -20.93
C LYS A 347 28.85 -15.66 -21.32
N LYS A 348 28.14 -14.53 -21.42
CA LYS A 348 28.70 -13.22 -21.74
C LYS A 348 29.32 -12.50 -20.54
N ILE A 349 29.15 -13.03 -19.32
CA ILE A 349 29.86 -12.53 -18.13
C ILE A 349 31.37 -12.78 -18.31
N SER A 350 32.15 -11.71 -18.15
CA SER A 350 33.60 -11.69 -18.37
C SER A 350 34.35 -12.34 -17.22
N ASP A 351 33.94 -12.07 -15.97
CA ASP A 351 34.53 -12.71 -14.79
C ASP A 351 34.18 -14.21 -14.74
N PRO A 352 35.18 -15.11 -14.83
CA PRO A 352 34.93 -16.55 -14.85
C PRO A 352 34.38 -17.11 -13.53
N VAL A 353 34.70 -16.49 -12.39
CA VAL A 353 34.23 -16.89 -11.06
C VAL A 353 32.76 -16.49 -10.91
N VAL A 354 32.43 -15.25 -11.26
CA VAL A 354 31.05 -14.75 -11.21
C VAL A 354 30.16 -15.51 -12.21
N ARG A 355 30.64 -15.73 -13.44
CA ARG A 355 29.95 -16.54 -14.44
C ARG A 355 29.63 -17.93 -13.91
N LYS A 356 30.60 -18.60 -13.27
CA LYS A 356 30.39 -19.94 -12.70
C LYS A 356 29.33 -19.91 -11.61
N ARG A 357 29.37 -18.91 -10.71
CA ARG A 357 28.36 -18.74 -9.64
C ARG A 357 26.95 -18.59 -10.22
N ILE A 358 26.76 -17.71 -11.21
CA ILE A 358 25.46 -17.50 -11.86
C ILE A 358 24.99 -18.78 -12.58
N LEU A 359 25.87 -19.47 -13.31
CA LEU A 359 25.52 -20.73 -13.97
C LEU A 359 25.13 -21.84 -12.99
N ILE A 360 25.69 -21.85 -11.77
CA ILE A 360 25.28 -22.79 -10.72
C ILE A 360 23.88 -22.46 -10.21
N ALA A 361 23.56 -21.19 -10.00
CA ALA A 361 22.22 -20.76 -9.57
C ALA A 361 21.11 -21.04 -10.61
N LEU A 362 21.48 -21.24 -11.88
CA LEU A 362 20.58 -21.58 -12.99
C LEU A 362 20.35 -23.11 -13.17
N HIS A 363 20.72 -23.93 -12.18
CA HIS A 363 20.44 -25.39 -12.14
C HIS A 363 19.36 -25.69 -11.12
#